data_AF-A2PZ65-F1
#
_entry.id   AF-A2PZ65-F1
#
_cell.length_a   1.000
_cell.length_b   1.000
_cell.length_c   1.000
_cell.angle_alpha   90.00
_cell.angle_beta   90.00
_cell.angle_gamma   90.00
#
_symmetry.space_group_name_H-M   'P 1'
#
loop_
_entity.id
_entity.type
_entity.pdbx_description
1 polymer ?
#
loop_
_entity_poly.entity_id
_entity_poly.type
_entity_poly.pdbx_seq_one_letter_code
_entity_poly.pdbx_strand_id
1 'polypeptide(L)'
;VRKTCREIGFISDDVGLDADKCRVLVNIEQQSPDIAQGVHGHLTKRPEDIGAGDQGHMFGYATDETPELMPLTHVLATKLGAKLTDVRKNGTCPWLRPDGKTQVTIEYKNEKGAMVPLRVHTVLISTQHDETVTNDQIAADLKEHVIKPVIPAKYMDENTIFHLNPSGRFVIGGPHGDAGLTGRKIIIDTYGGWGAHGGGAFSGKDPTKVDRSGAYIVRQAAKSIVAAGLARRCIVQVSYAIGVPEPLSVFVDSYGTGKIPDKEILNIIKNSFDFRPGMISINLDLKRGGNGRFQKTAAYGHFGRDDPDFTWEIVK
;
A
#
# COMPACT_ATOMS: atom_id res chain seq x y z
N VAL A 1 -19.41 -8.97 -1.43
CA VAL A 1 -19.28 -8.83 0.04
C VAL A 1 -19.06 -10.18 0.71
N ARG A 2 -20.05 -11.07 0.83
CA ARG A 2 -19.95 -12.32 1.61
C ARG A 2 -18.75 -13.22 1.26
N LYS A 3 -18.51 -13.47 -0.03
CA LYS A 3 -17.34 -14.24 -0.50
C LYS A 3 -16.02 -13.68 0.03
N THR A 4 -15.82 -12.36 -0.09
CA THR A 4 -14.63 -11.67 0.41
C THR A 4 -14.46 -11.81 1.92
N CYS A 5 -15.54 -11.65 2.71
CA CYS A 5 -15.50 -11.85 4.15
C CYS A 5 -15.08 -13.28 4.52
N ARG A 6 -15.65 -14.28 3.83
CA ARG A 6 -15.34 -15.69 4.05
C ARG A 6 -13.88 -16.03 3.73
N GLU A 7 -13.35 -15.52 2.61
CA GLU A 7 -11.95 -15.73 2.20
C GLU A 7 -10.92 -15.11 3.16
N ILE A 8 -11.30 -14.04 3.85
CA ILE A 8 -10.49 -13.43 4.92
C ILE A 8 -10.46 -14.34 6.16
N GLY A 9 -11.58 -15.02 6.44
CA GLY A 9 -11.76 -15.92 7.59
C GLY A 9 -12.86 -15.48 8.56
N PHE A 10 -13.70 -14.52 8.18
CA PHE A 10 -14.86 -14.10 8.96
C PHE A 10 -16.04 -15.05 8.69
N ILE A 11 -16.12 -16.12 9.50
CA ILE A 11 -17.06 -17.24 9.30
C ILE A 11 -17.99 -17.49 10.49
N SER A 12 -17.88 -16.70 11.56
CA SER A 12 -18.73 -16.78 12.74
C SER A 12 -18.70 -15.47 13.53
N ASP A 13 -19.70 -15.25 14.38
CA ASP A 13 -19.73 -14.09 15.29
C ASP A 13 -18.57 -14.13 16.29
N ASP A 14 -18.10 -15.32 16.66
CA ASP A 14 -16.96 -15.51 17.57
C ASP A 14 -15.67 -14.87 17.03
N VAL A 15 -15.46 -14.88 15.71
CA VAL A 15 -14.30 -14.25 15.07
C VAL A 15 -14.56 -12.80 14.66
N GLY A 16 -15.73 -12.24 14.99
CA GLY A 16 -16.07 -10.84 14.85
C GLY A 16 -16.98 -10.48 13.68
N LEU A 17 -17.30 -11.43 12.79
CA LEU A 17 -18.30 -11.29 11.73
C LEU A 17 -18.60 -12.68 11.12
N ASP A 18 -19.88 -13.02 11.01
CA ASP A 18 -20.34 -14.17 10.23
C ASP A 18 -20.70 -13.75 8.79
N ALA A 19 -19.90 -14.16 7.80
CA ALA A 19 -20.12 -13.82 6.39
C ALA A 19 -21.48 -14.29 5.83
N ASP A 20 -22.07 -15.34 6.40
CA ASP A 20 -23.32 -15.94 5.94
C ASP A 20 -24.55 -15.34 6.64
N LYS A 21 -24.39 -14.82 7.86
CA LYS A 21 -25.48 -14.24 8.65
C LYS A 21 -25.49 -12.71 8.71
N CYS A 22 -24.37 -12.04 8.41
CA CYS A 22 -24.31 -10.59 8.53
C CYS A 22 -25.29 -9.87 7.59
N ARG A 23 -25.75 -8.68 8.02
CA ARG A 23 -26.55 -7.80 7.17
C ARG A 23 -25.66 -7.19 6.07
N VAL A 24 -26.11 -7.28 4.82
CA VAL A 24 -25.46 -6.62 3.69
C VAL A 24 -26.42 -5.56 3.16
N LEU A 25 -26.04 -4.30 3.33
CA LEU A 25 -26.79 -3.16 2.82
C LEU A 25 -26.13 -2.67 1.53
N VAL A 26 -26.92 -2.49 0.48
CA VAL A 26 -26.45 -2.02 -0.83
C VAL A 26 -27.18 -0.73 -1.15
N ASN A 27 -26.42 0.36 -1.23
CA ASN A 27 -26.91 1.66 -1.69
C ASN A 27 -25.92 2.18 -2.75
N ILE A 28 -26.11 1.75 -3.99
CA ILE A 28 -25.23 2.04 -5.13
C ILE A 28 -26.07 2.74 -6.20
N GLU A 29 -25.63 3.92 -6.62
CA GLU A 29 -26.22 4.69 -7.71
C GLU A 29 -25.29 4.72 -8.93
N GLN A 30 -25.81 5.16 -10.07
CA GLN A 30 -24.98 5.45 -11.24
C GLN A 30 -24.10 6.68 -10.99
N GLN A 31 -22.99 6.78 -11.73
CA GLN A 31 -22.18 8.00 -11.68
C GLN A 31 -23.00 9.20 -12.15
N SER A 32 -22.81 10.36 -11.50
CA SER A 32 -23.42 11.61 -11.93
C SER A 32 -23.15 11.88 -13.43
N PRO A 33 -24.18 12.18 -14.23
CA PRO A 33 -24.01 12.49 -15.65
C PRO A 33 -23.14 13.74 -15.87
N ASP A 34 -23.16 14.71 -14.95
CA ASP A 34 -22.36 15.94 -15.04
C ASP A 34 -20.85 15.66 -14.89
N ILE A 35 -20.50 14.66 -14.09
CA ILE A 35 -19.12 14.16 -13.98
C ILE A 35 -18.77 13.36 -15.23
N ALA A 36 -19.68 12.47 -15.67
CA ALA A 36 -19.46 11.60 -16.82
C ALA A 36 -19.17 12.38 -18.11
N GLN A 37 -19.88 13.47 -18.38
CA GLN A 37 -19.64 14.32 -19.55
C GLN A 37 -18.25 14.98 -19.52
N GLY A 38 -17.82 15.48 -18.35
CA GLY A 38 -16.54 16.18 -18.20
C GLY A 38 -15.34 15.24 -18.29
N VAL A 39 -15.46 14.03 -17.72
CA VAL A 39 -14.36 13.06 -17.61
C VAL A 39 -14.18 12.25 -18.89
N HIS A 40 -15.24 11.58 -19.34
CA HIS A 40 -15.17 10.63 -20.47
C HIS A 40 -16.20 10.92 -21.57
N GLY A 41 -16.93 12.04 -21.51
CA GLY A 41 -17.90 12.45 -22.53
C GLY A 41 -19.01 11.42 -22.72
N HIS A 42 -19.51 10.79 -21.65
CA HIS A 42 -20.40 9.62 -21.77
C HIS A 42 -19.81 8.49 -22.62
N LEU A 43 -18.50 8.24 -22.47
CA LEU A 43 -17.73 7.19 -23.14
C LEU A 43 -17.39 7.50 -24.61
N THR A 44 -17.46 8.77 -25.02
CA THR A 44 -17.12 9.22 -26.37
C THR A 44 -15.71 9.78 -26.52
N LYS A 45 -15.08 10.22 -25.42
CA LYS A 45 -13.71 10.76 -25.46
C LYS A 45 -12.71 9.66 -25.82
N ARG A 46 -11.76 9.98 -26.69
CA ARG A 46 -10.59 9.13 -26.96
C ARG A 46 -9.67 9.10 -25.73
N PRO A 47 -8.82 8.07 -25.56
CA PRO A 47 -7.95 7.94 -24.38
C PRO A 47 -7.09 9.17 -24.07
N GLU A 48 -6.52 9.81 -25.09
CA GLU A 48 -5.71 11.03 -24.98
C GLU A 48 -6.51 12.25 -24.52
N ASP A 49 -7.84 12.22 -24.71
CA ASP A 49 -8.77 13.31 -24.38
C ASP A 49 -9.55 13.05 -23.07
N ILE A 50 -9.36 11.88 -22.43
CA ILE A 50 -9.98 11.56 -21.13
C ILE A 50 -9.42 12.51 -20.08
N GLY A 51 -10.31 13.28 -19.47
CA GLY A 51 -9.98 14.17 -18.36
C GLY A 51 -9.77 13.43 -17.05
N ALA A 52 -9.07 14.04 -16.10
CA ALA A 52 -8.98 13.47 -14.75
C ALA A 52 -10.38 13.33 -14.13
N GLY A 53 -10.61 12.21 -13.47
CA GLY A 53 -11.89 11.89 -12.83
C GLY A 53 -12.25 12.80 -11.66
N ASP A 54 -11.26 13.50 -11.10
CA ASP A 54 -11.37 14.46 -10.01
C ASP A 54 -10.12 15.36 -10.00
N GLN A 55 -10.14 16.43 -9.21
CA GLN A 55 -8.93 17.15 -8.83
C GLN A 55 -8.16 16.41 -7.74
N GLY A 56 -6.90 16.78 -7.54
CA GLY A 56 -6.09 16.28 -6.43
C GLY A 56 -4.62 16.22 -6.79
N HIS A 57 -3.80 15.77 -5.84
CA HIS A 57 -2.40 15.50 -6.09
C HIS A 57 -2.01 14.12 -5.54
N MET A 58 -0.98 13.53 -6.12
CA MET A 58 -0.52 12.18 -5.79
C MET A 58 1.00 12.17 -5.68
N PHE A 59 1.54 11.27 -4.85
CA PHE A 59 2.98 11.15 -4.64
C PHE A 59 3.49 9.74 -4.93
N GLY A 60 4.62 9.69 -5.61
CA GLY A 60 5.44 8.54 -5.90
C GLY A 60 6.68 8.58 -5.04
N TYR A 61 7.11 7.45 -4.48
CA TYR A 61 8.33 7.39 -3.71
C TYR A 61 9.10 6.12 -4.00
N ALA A 62 10.43 6.24 -4.00
CA ALA A 62 11.35 5.12 -4.02
C ALA A 62 12.64 5.46 -3.25
N THR A 63 13.29 4.41 -2.75
CA THR A 63 14.48 4.47 -1.90
C THR A 63 15.28 3.19 -2.13
N ASP A 64 16.60 3.26 -2.12
CA ASP A 64 17.48 2.12 -2.39
C ASP A 64 17.72 1.22 -1.15
N GLU A 65 17.06 1.48 -0.03
CA GLU A 65 17.26 0.74 1.22
C GLU A 65 16.78 -0.73 1.20
N THR A 66 15.93 -1.10 0.23
CA THR A 66 15.48 -2.48 0.00
C THR A 66 15.49 -2.86 -1.49
N PRO A 67 15.60 -4.15 -1.85
CA PRO A 67 15.55 -4.59 -3.25
C PRO A 67 14.28 -4.17 -3.99
N GLU A 68 13.13 -4.13 -3.31
CA GLU A 68 11.84 -3.68 -3.84
C GLU A 68 11.71 -2.14 -3.94
N LEU A 69 12.78 -1.41 -3.64
CA LEU A 69 12.89 0.04 -3.66
C LEU A 69 11.83 0.74 -2.78
N MET A 70 11.64 0.20 -1.57
CA MET A 70 10.66 0.64 -0.57
C MET A 70 11.32 0.88 0.81
N PRO A 71 10.70 1.69 1.68
CA PRO A 71 11.20 1.87 3.05
C PRO A 71 11.21 0.57 3.85
N LEU A 72 12.31 0.25 4.53
CA LEU A 72 12.47 -0.97 5.32
C LEU A 72 11.43 -1.04 6.46
N THR A 73 11.11 0.08 7.12
CA THR A 73 10.05 0.12 8.16
C THR A 73 8.72 -0.39 7.61
N HIS A 74 8.34 0.11 6.44
CA HIS A 74 7.09 -0.25 5.77
C HIS A 74 7.13 -1.71 5.30
N VAL A 75 8.21 -2.11 4.63
CA VAL A 75 8.41 -3.48 4.15
C VAL A 75 8.27 -4.50 5.27
N LEU A 76 8.97 -4.30 6.39
CA LEU A 76 8.96 -5.24 7.50
C LEU A 76 7.60 -5.28 8.20
N ALA A 77 6.99 -4.12 8.48
CA ALA A 77 5.65 -4.08 9.10
C ALA A 77 4.61 -4.80 8.21
N THR A 78 4.62 -4.52 6.91
CA THR A 78 3.74 -5.16 5.93
C THR A 78 3.97 -6.68 5.84
N LYS A 79 5.24 -7.12 5.74
CA LYS A 79 5.59 -8.54 5.66
C LYS A 79 5.24 -9.31 6.95
N LEU A 80 5.36 -8.68 8.12
CA LEU A 80 4.89 -9.27 9.39
C LEU A 80 3.36 -9.47 9.37
N GLY A 81 2.61 -8.50 8.87
CA GLY A 81 1.15 -8.60 8.74
C GLY A 81 0.72 -9.71 7.78
N ALA A 82 1.41 -9.85 6.66
CA ALA A 82 1.20 -10.96 5.72
C ALA A 82 1.54 -12.31 6.39
N LYS A 83 2.68 -12.39 7.06
CA LYS A 83 3.13 -13.61 7.74
C LYS A 83 2.18 -14.07 8.84
N LEU A 84 1.60 -13.14 9.62
CA LEU A 84 0.53 -13.45 10.59
C LEU A 84 -0.65 -14.17 9.94
N THR A 85 -1.08 -13.68 8.77
CA THR A 85 -2.16 -14.32 8.03
C THR A 85 -1.75 -15.68 7.49
N ASP A 86 -0.52 -15.83 7.01
CA ASP A 86 -0.03 -17.11 6.50
C ASP A 86 -0.01 -18.19 7.58
N VAL A 87 0.54 -17.89 8.75
CA VAL A 87 0.65 -18.86 9.86
C VAL A 87 -0.72 -19.20 10.47
N ARG A 88 -1.70 -18.31 10.35
CA ARG A 88 -3.10 -18.61 10.67
C ARG A 88 -3.71 -19.56 9.64
N LYS A 89 -3.59 -19.23 8.35
CA LYS A 89 -4.25 -19.98 7.27
C LYS A 89 -3.64 -21.37 7.05
N ASN A 90 -2.37 -21.55 7.34
CA ASN A 90 -1.70 -22.84 7.21
C ASN A 90 -1.74 -23.70 8.49
N GLY A 91 -2.35 -23.20 9.57
CA GLY A 91 -2.49 -23.92 10.83
C GLY A 91 -1.26 -23.96 11.74
N THR A 92 -0.18 -23.23 11.42
CA THR A 92 1.02 -23.15 12.29
C THR A 92 0.68 -22.51 13.64
N CYS A 93 -0.16 -21.47 13.62
CA CYS A 93 -0.65 -20.78 14.82
C CYS A 93 -2.19 -20.80 14.79
N PRO A 94 -2.82 -21.94 15.13
CA PRO A 94 -4.25 -22.16 14.91
C PRO A 94 -5.14 -21.30 15.82
N TRP A 95 -4.58 -20.77 16.90
CA TRP A 95 -5.25 -19.86 17.84
C TRP A 95 -5.46 -18.45 17.28
N LEU A 96 -4.82 -18.11 16.14
CA LEU A 96 -4.95 -16.79 15.51
C LEU A 96 -6.33 -16.59 14.90
N ARG A 97 -6.86 -15.38 15.11
CA ARG A 97 -8.06 -14.88 14.43
C ARG A 97 -7.70 -13.82 13.37
N PRO A 98 -8.65 -13.39 12.51
CA PRO A 98 -8.31 -12.62 11.31
C PRO A 98 -7.78 -11.19 11.53
N ASP A 99 -8.10 -10.54 12.64
CA ASP A 99 -7.69 -9.14 12.88
C ASP A 99 -6.29 -9.05 13.52
N GLY A 100 -5.41 -8.23 12.95
CA GLY A 100 -4.03 -8.10 13.41
C GLY A 100 -3.36 -6.83 12.92
N LYS A 101 -2.46 -6.30 13.74
CA LYS A 101 -1.72 -5.05 13.51
C LYS A 101 -0.24 -5.27 13.82
N THR A 102 0.60 -4.67 12.99
CA THR A 102 2.07 -4.74 13.11
C THR A 102 2.65 -3.35 12.97
N GLN A 103 3.73 -3.09 13.70
CA GLN A 103 4.49 -1.84 13.62
C GLN A 103 5.97 -2.14 13.87
N VAL A 104 6.82 -1.48 13.11
CA VAL A 104 8.28 -1.64 13.19
C VAL A 104 8.92 -0.26 13.28
N THR A 105 9.79 -0.09 14.27
CA THR A 105 10.66 1.07 14.43
C THR A 105 12.07 0.66 14.04
N ILE A 106 12.65 1.38 13.07
CA ILE A 106 14.02 1.18 12.59
C ILE A 106 14.85 2.39 13.01
N GLU A 107 16.08 2.11 13.45
CA GLU A 107 17.11 3.12 13.63
C GLU A 107 17.83 3.36 12.30
N TYR A 108 17.92 4.62 11.87
CA TYR A 108 18.48 5.02 10.59
C TYR A 108 19.68 5.94 10.75
N LYS A 109 20.64 5.78 9.83
CA LYS A 109 21.65 6.79 9.53
C LYS A 109 21.27 7.55 8.26
N ASN A 110 21.35 8.87 8.32
CA ASN A 110 21.29 9.71 7.13
C ASN A 110 22.69 9.83 6.50
N GLU A 111 22.86 9.30 5.29
CA GLU A 111 24.08 9.38 4.52
C GLU A 111 23.87 10.30 3.31
N LYS A 112 24.13 11.60 3.49
CA LYS A 112 23.99 12.63 2.44
C LYS A 112 22.62 12.58 1.75
N GLY A 113 21.56 12.44 2.52
CA GLY A 113 20.19 12.34 2.04
C GLY A 113 19.71 10.90 1.87
N ALA A 114 20.57 9.90 1.71
CA ALA A 114 20.17 8.50 1.62
C ALA A 114 19.87 7.90 3.00
N MET A 115 18.88 7.01 3.08
CA MET A 115 18.49 6.36 4.33
C MET A 115 19.16 5.00 4.43
N VAL A 116 20.00 4.82 5.45
CA VAL A 116 20.71 3.56 5.70
C VAL A 116 20.14 2.93 6.98
N PRO A 117 19.38 1.83 6.89
CA PRO A 117 18.91 1.11 8.06
C PRO A 117 20.08 0.53 8.86
N LEU A 118 20.11 0.78 10.16
CA LEU A 118 21.13 0.23 11.06
C LEU A 118 20.61 -1.04 11.74
N ARG A 119 19.47 -0.92 12.42
CA ARG A 119 18.86 -2.00 13.21
C ARG A 119 17.38 -1.79 13.44
N VAL A 120 16.68 -2.85 13.82
CA VAL A 120 15.30 -2.83 14.30
C VAL A 120 15.32 -2.49 15.78
N HIS A 121 14.78 -1.33 16.11
CA HIS A 121 14.68 -0.86 17.48
C HIS A 121 13.51 -1.48 18.23
N THR A 122 12.33 -1.49 17.61
CA THR A 122 11.13 -2.02 18.25
C THR A 122 10.26 -2.75 17.24
N VAL A 123 9.74 -3.90 17.66
CA VAL A 123 8.69 -4.64 16.96
C VAL A 123 7.45 -4.69 17.84
N LEU A 124 6.32 -4.24 17.30
CA LEU A 124 5.01 -4.33 17.94
C LEU A 124 4.10 -5.21 17.09
N ILE A 125 3.47 -6.18 17.74
CA ILE A 125 2.39 -6.99 17.16
C ILE A 125 1.23 -7.03 18.14
N SER A 126 0.04 -6.66 17.67
CA SER A 126 -1.23 -6.92 18.34
C SER A 126 -2.09 -7.76 17.42
N THR A 127 -2.34 -9.01 17.79
CA THR A 127 -3.11 -9.95 16.98
C THR A 127 -4.29 -10.51 17.76
N GLN A 128 -5.41 -10.64 17.07
CA GLN A 128 -6.61 -11.27 17.61
C GLN A 128 -6.36 -12.76 17.80
N HIS A 129 -6.89 -13.32 18.89
CA HIS A 129 -6.69 -14.72 19.26
C HIS A 129 -7.96 -15.34 19.85
N ASP A 130 -8.00 -16.67 19.93
CA ASP A 130 -9.04 -17.39 20.67
C ASP A 130 -8.79 -17.38 22.19
N GLU A 131 -9.67 -18.04 22.94
CA GLU A 131 -9.59 -18.06 24.42
C GLU A 131 -8.60 -19.08 24.99
N THR A 132 -7.99 -19.91 24.15
CA THR A 132 -7.22 -21.09 24.58
C THR A 132 -5.75 -20.79 24.81
N VAL A 133 -5.20 -19.80 24.10
CA VAL A 133 -3.77 -19.47 24.12
C VAL A 133 -3.42 -18.49 25.24
N THR A 134 -2.29 -18.73 25.92
CA THR A 134 -1.76 -17.83 26.95
C THR A 134 -0.90 -16.72 26.33
N ASN A 135 -0.72 -15.61 27.04
CA ASN A 135 0.15 -14.52 26.55
C ASN A 135 1.61 -14.94 26.36
N ASP A 136 2.12 -15.86 27.18
CA ASP A 136 3.47 -16.39 27.03
C ASP A 136 3.60 -17.20 25.73
N GLN A 137 2.59 -18.03 25.41
CA GLN A 137 2.56 -18.79 24.16
C GLN A 137 2.41 -17.86 22.95
N ILE A 138 1.52 -16.84 23.02
CA ILE A 138 1.40 -15.82 21.97
C ILE A 138 2.77 -15.16 21.72
N ALA A 139 3.45 -14.72 22.78
CA ALA A 139 4.74 -14.05 22.66
C ALA A 139 5.82 -14.96 22.06
N ALA A 140 5.87 -16.24 22.47
CA ALA A 140 6.81 -17.23 21.93
C ALA A 140 6.56 -17.50 20.44
N ASP A 141 5.32 -17.79 20.07
CA ASP A 141 4.93 -18.12 18.69
C ASP A 141 5.13 -16.93 17.74
N LEU A 142 4.77 -15.72 18.18
CA LEU A 142 4.99 -14.51 17.37
C LEU A 142 6.47 -14.27 17.11
N LYS A 143 7.35 -14.51 18.10
CA LYS A 143 8.80 -14.39 17.90
C LYS A 143 9.31 -15.42 16.90
N GLU A 144 8.99 -16.69 17.09
CA GLU A 144 9.56 -17.79 16.30
C GLU A 144 8.95 -17.92 14.91
N HIS A 145 7.62 -17.83 14.79
CA HIS A 145 6.90 -18.15 13.56
C HIS A 145 6.53 -16.93 12.71
N VAL A 146 6.60 -15.72 13.27
CA VAL A 146 6.24 -14.48 12.56
C VAL A 146 7.43 -13.53 12.41
N ILE A 147 8.10 -13.18 13.51
CA ILE A 147 9.14 -12.15 13.50
C ILE A 147 10.44 -12.67 12.89
N LYS A 148 10.98 -13.76 13.45
CA LYS A 148 12.26 -14.35 13.02
C LYS A 148 12.29 -14.75 11.54
N PRO A 149 11.21 -15.27 10.92
CA PRO A 149 11.22 -15.58 9.48
C PRO A 149 11.16 -14.36 8.57
N VAL A 150 10.75 -13.19 9.09
CA VAL A 150 10.53 -11.97 8.28
C VAL A 150 11.68 -10.98 8.43
N ILE A 151 12.14 -10.75 9.66
CA ILE A 151 13.17 -9.74 9.92
C ILE A 151 14.56 -10.37 9.73
N PRO A 152 15.40 -9.87 8.80
CA PRO A 152 16.77 -10.34 8.64
C PRO A 152 17.56 -10.24 9.94
N ALA A 153 18.25 -11.33 10.32
CA ALA A 153 18.99 -11.41 11.58
C ALA A 153 20.01 -10.26 11.77
N LYS A 154 20.59 -9.74 10.68
CA LYS A 154 21.53 -8.60 10.71
C LYS A 154 20.94 -7.31 11.29
N TYR A 155 19.62 -7.17 11.36
CA TYR A 155 18.94 -6.00 11.94
C TYR A 155 18.45 -6.24 13.36
N MET A 156 18.64 -7.44 13.92
CA MET A 156 18.16 -7.81 15.25
C MET A 156 19.33 -7.95 16.21
N ASP A 157 19.18 -7.43 17.42
CA ASP A 157 20.16 -7.56 18.50
C ASP A 157 19.49 -7.73 19.87
N GLU A 158 20.30 -7.91 20.91
CA GLU A 158 19.85 -8.07 22.30
C GLU A 158 19.06 -6.86 22.84
N ASN A 159 19.18 -5.69 22.19
CA ASN A 159 18.50 -4.45 22.57
C ASN A 159 17.22 -4.21 21.75
N THR A 160 16.82 -5.12 20.86
CA THR A 160 15.54 -5.00 20.15
C THR A 160 14.37 -5.21 21.13
N ILE A 161 13.49 -4.22 21.18
CA ILE A 161 12.31 -4.22 22.08
C ILE A 161 11.15 -4.93 21.38
N PHE A 162 10.44 -5.77 22.13
CA PHE A 162 9.25 -6.48 21.65
C PHE A 162 8.01 -6.13 22.47
N HIS A 163 6.97 -5.65 21.81
CA HIS A 163 5.64 -5.51 22.38
C HIS A 163 4.71 -6.51 21.69
N LEU A 164 4.35 -7.59 22.38
CA LEU A 164 3.58 -8.70 21.81
C LEU A 164 2.27 -8.83 22.58
N ASN A 165 1.17 -8.50 21.91
CA ASN A 165 -0.16 -8.31 22.51
C ASN A 165 -0.12 -7.47 23.81
N PRO A 166 0.40 -6.22 23.76
CA PRO A 166 0.59 -5.40 24.96
C PRO A 166 -0.72 -5.04 25.70
N SER A 167 -1.89 -5.18 25.06
CA SER A 167 -3.19 -5.03 25.72
C SER A 167 -3.54 -6.19 26.66
N GLY A 168 -2.78 -7.29 26.63
CA GLY A 168 -2.99 -8.49 27.42
C GLY A 168 -4.07 -9.42 26.88
N ARG A 169 -5.22 -8.92 26.39
CA ARG A 169 -6.26 -9.75 25.77
C ARG A 169 -6.84 -9.08 24.54
N PHE A 170 -6.96 -9.83 23.44
CA PHE A 170 -7.57 -9.36 22.19
C PHE A 170 -8.38 -10.48 21.52
N VAL A 171 -9.50 -10.86 22.13
CA VAL A 171 -10.38 -11.95 21.63
C VAL A 171 -11.45 -11.43 20.67
N ILE A 172 -12.11 -10.33 21.05
CA ILE A 172 -13.09 -9.63 20.21
C ILE A 172 -12.31 -8.76 19.21
N GLY A 173 -12.61 -8.88 17.92
CA GLY A 173 -11.94 -8.14 16.86
C GLY A 173 -12.80 -8.02 15.61
N GLY A 174 -12.21 -7.55 14.51
CA GLY A 174 -12.95 -7.30 13.27
C GLY A 174 -14.06 -6.25 13.45
N PRO A 175 -15.12 -6.29 12.62
CA PRO A 175 -16.21 -5.32 12.68
C PRO A 175 -16.97 -5.25 14.02
N HIS A 176 -16.93 -6.32 14.84
CA HIS A 176 -17.47 -6.31 16.19
C HIS A 176 -16.64 -5.41 17.13
N GLY A 177 -15.31 -5.42 17.00
CA GLY A 177 -14.42 -4.62 17.84
C GLY A 177 -14.23 -3.18 17.38
N ASP A 178 -14.24 -2.92 16.07
CA ASP A 178 -13.97 -1.60 15.50
C ASP A 178 -14.60 -1.42 14.10
N ALA A 179 -15.11 -0.23 13.80
CA ALA A 179 -15.76 0.06 12.53
C ALA A 179 -14.74 0.21 11.38
N GLY A 180 -14.96 -0.54 10.30
CA GLY A 180 -14.12 -0.48 9.09
C GLY A 180 -14.71 0.41 8.00
N LEU A 181 -13.87 1.23 7.36
CA LEU A 181 -14.24 2.03 6.19
C LEU A 181 -13.15 1.98 5.12
N THR A 182 -13.56 1.95 3.85
CA THR A 182 -12.65 2.05 2.70
C THR A 182 -11.82 3.33 2.78
N GLY A 183 -10.53 3.26 2.46
CA GLY A 183 -9.65 4.45 2.43
C GLY A 183 -9.18 4.95 3.79
N ARG A 184 -9.28 4.15 4.86
CA ARG A 184 -8.75 4.50 6.20
C ARG A 184 -7.38 3.92 6.51
N LYS A 185 -6.66 3.45 5.48
CA LYS A 185 -5.34 2.83 5.58
C LYS A 185 -4.37 3.36 4.51
N ILE A 186 -4.60 4.56 3.97
CA ILE A 186 -3.85 5.10 2.83
C ILE A 186 -2.33 5.17 3.01
N ILE A 187 -1.84 5.39 4.24
CA ILE A 187 -0.40 5.37 4.54
C ILE A 187 0.15 3.93 4.58
N ILE A 188 -0.65 2.96 5.02
CA ILE A 188 -0.34 1.53 4.95
C ILE A 188 -0.45 1.01 3.51
N ASP A 189 -1.33 1.57 2.70
CA ASP A 189 -1.42 1.23 1.27
C ASP A 189 -0.22 1.74 0.46
N THR A 190 0.51 2.73 0.99
CA THR A 190 1.61 3.42 0.31
C THR A 190 2.98 3.17 0.94
N TYR A 191 3.54 4.17 1.64
CA TYR A 191 4.96 4.20 1.99
C TYR A 191 5.21 4.23 3.50
N GLY A 192 4.20 3.96 4.33
CA GLY A 192 4.36 3.88 5.79
C GLY A 192 4.81 5.18 6.45
N GLY A 193 4.50 6.33 5.84
CA GLY A 193 4.85 7.67 6.33
C GLY A 193 6.05 8.30 5.62
N TRP A 194 6.78 7.53 4.81
CA TRP A 194 7.86 8.03 3.97
C TRP A 194 7.34 8.71 2.71
N GLY A 195 8.18 9.55 2.10
CA GLY A 195 7.78 10.36 0.95
C GLY A 195 6.67 11.34 1.35
N ALA A 196 5.51 11.23 0.70
CA ALA A 196 4.32 11.98 1.06
C ALA A 196 3.05 11.24 0.59
N HIS A 197 1.88 11.78 0.94
CA HIS A 197 0.59 11.27 0.48
C HIS A 197 -0.35 12.42 0.13
N GLY A 198 -1.11 12.28 -0.96
CA GLY A 198 -1.99 13.35 -1.44
C GLY A 198 -3.42 13.32 -0.92
N GLY A 199 -3.75 12.30 -0.13
CA GLY A 199 -5.03 12.14 0.57
C GLY A 199 -6.01 11.18 -0.11
N GLY A 200 -5.87 10.97 -1.42
CA GLY A 200 -6.73 10.07 -2.20
C GLY A 200 -6.58 8.59 -1.84
N ALA A 201 -7.69 7.92 -1.49
CA ALA A 201 -7.72 6.46 -1.35
C ALA A 201 -7.70 5.73 -2.70
N PHE A 202 -7.30 4.45 -2.73
CA PHE A 202 -7.21 3.66 -3.97
C PHE A 202 -8.36 2.69 -4.18
N SER A 203 -8.66 1.87 -3.17
CA SER A 203 -9.63 0.77 -3.29
C SER A 203 -11.05 1.25 -3.61
N GLY A 204 -11.72 0.54 -4.52
CA GLY A 204 -13.07 0.89 -5.01
C GLY A 204 -13.11 1.87 -6.18
N LYS A 205 -11.96 2.34 -6.69
CA LYS A 205 -11.90 3.33 -7.78
C LYS A 205 -11.39 2.74 -9.10
N ASP A 206 -12.06 3.04 -10.20
CA ASP A 206 -11.59 2.73 -11.56
C ASP A 206 -10.44 3.69 -11.96
N PRO A 207 -9.66 3.41 -13.03
CA PRO A 207 -8.43 4.15 -13.30
C PRO A 207 -8.63 5.56 -13.87
N THR A 208 -9.87 6.00 -14.14
CA THR A 208 -10.13 7.43 -14.41
C THR A 208 -9.91 8.28 -13.15
N LYS A 209 -9.98 7.68 -11.96
CA LYS A 209 -9.74 8.38 -10.69
C LYS A 209 -8.23 8.45 -10.46
N VAL A 210 -7.71 9.64 -10.70
CA VAL A 210 -6.27 9.94 -10.64
C VAL A 210 -5.65 9.69 -9.27
N ASP A 211 -6.44 9.62 -8.20
CA ASP A 211 -5.97 9.13 -6.89
C ASP A 211 -5.23 7.80 -6.99
N ARG A 212 -5.75 6.86 -7.80
CA ARG A 212 -5.16 5.54 -7.99
C ARG A 212 -4.18 5.54 -9.16
N SER A 213 -4.62 5.90 -10.36
CA SER A 213 -3.80 5.82 -11.56
C SER A 213 -2.62 6.81 -11.52
N GLY A 214 -2.87 8.03 -11.07
CA GLY A 214 -1.85 9.04 -10.82
C GLY A 214 -0.81 8.56 -9.81
N ALA A 215 -1.23 8.04 -8.65
CA ALA A 215 -0.31 7.50 -7.64
C ALA A 215 0.54 6.32 -8.17
N TYR A 216 -0.06 5.43 -8.97
CA TYR A 216 0.66 4.31 -9.57
C TYR A 216 1.73 4.77 -10.57
N ILE A 217 1.40 5.72 -11.45
CA ILE A 217 2.39 6.18 -12.45
C ILE A 217 3.54 6.95 -11.78
N VAL A 218 3.27 7.72 -10.71
CA VAL A 218 4.37 8.39 -9.99
C VAL A 218 5.19 7.42 -9.15
N ARG A 219 4.62 6.30 -8.66
CA ARG A 219 5.41 5.18 -8.12
C ARG A 219 6.35 4.63 -9.19
N GLN A 220 5.84 4.35 -10.39
CA GLN A 220 6.66 3.85 -11.50
C GLN A 220 7.79 4.83 -11.84
N ALA A 221 7.51 6.13 -11.91
CA ALA A 221 8.50 7.16 -12.18
C ALA A 221 9.58 7.22 -11.10
N ALA A 222 9.20 7.36 -9.83
CA ALA A 222 10.16 7.40 -8.71
C ALA A 222 11.02 6.13 -8.65
N LYS A 223 10.39 4.96 -8.79
CA LYS A 223 11.08 3.66 -8.81
C LYS A 223 12.07 3.58 -9.95
N SER A 224 11.71 4.04 -11.15
CA SER A 224 12.58 4.00 -12.33
C SER A 224 13.81 4.91 -12.17
N ILE A 225 13.64 6.10 -11.59
CA ILE A 225 14.77 6.99 -11.28
C ILE A 225 15.78 6.34 -10.33
N VAL A 226 15.30 5.70 -9.25
CA VAL A 226 16.19 5.04 -8.29
C VAL A 226 16.82 3.78 -8.90
N ALA A 227 16.04 2.97 -9.64
CA ALA A 227 16.52 1.76 -10.31
C ALA A 227 17.59 2.06 -11.39
N ALA A 228 17.43 3.16 -12.14
CA ALA A 228 18.42 3.64 -13.09
C ALA A 228 19.69 4.19 -12.43
N GLY A 229 19.72 4.28 -11.09
CA GLY A 229 20.84 4.80 -10.33
C GLY A 229 21.05 6.30 -10.51
N LEU A 230 20.02 7.05 -10.93
CA LEU A 230 20.07 8.51 -11.09
C LEU A 230 19.95 9.23 -9.74
N ALA A 231 19.31 8.59 -8.75
CA ALA A 231 19.25 9.03 -7.37
C ALA A 231 19.19 7.81 -6.44
N ARG A 232 19.50 7.99 -5.16
CA ARG A 232 19.31 6.92 -4.14
C ARG A 232 17.90 6.95 -3.55
N ARG A 233 17.27 8.13 -3.53
CA ARG A 233 15.88 8.35 -3.12
C ARG A 233 15.23 9.35 -4.07
N CYS A 234 13.95 9.17 -4.34
CA CYS A 234 13.21 10.06 -5.22
C CYS A 234 11.75 10.17 -4.75
N ILE A 235 11.25 11.39 -4.65
CA ILE A 235 9.83 11.69 -4.55
C ILE A 235 9.36 12.40 -5.82
N VAL A 236 8.19 12.01 -6.31
CA VAL A 236 7.53 12.61 -7.48
C VAL A 236 6.12 13.01 -7.09
N GLN A 237 5.72 14.26 -7.36
CA GLN A 237 4.34 14.69 -7.22
C GLN A 237 3.72 14.92 -8.60
N VAL A 238 2.43 14.62 -8.74
CA VAL A 238 1.60 15.05 -9.88
C VAL A 238 0.27 15.60 -9.36
N SER A 239 -0.31 16.60 -10.03
CA SER A 239 -1.64 17.11 -9.68
C SER A 239 -2.55 17.32 -10.90
N TYR A 240 -3.86 17.25 -10.68
CA TYR A 240 -4.87 17.36 -11.74
C TYR A 240 -6.02 18.29 -11.35
N ALA A 241 -6.73 18.78 -12.37
CA ALA A 241 -8.08 19.32 -12.26
C ALA A 241 -9.07 18.37 -12.95
N ILE A 242 -10.29 18.27 -12.41
CA ILE A 242 -11.34 17.44 -12.99
C ILE A 242 -11.62 17.82 -14.46
N GLY A 243 -11.75 16.82 -15.33
CA GLY A 243 -12.04 17.01 -16.76
C GLY A 243 -10.84 17.48 -17.60
N VAL A 244 -9.70 17.80 -17.00
CA VAL A 244 -8.46 18.19 -17.71
C VAL A 244 -7.55 16.96 -17.87
N PRO A 245 -7.11 16.60 -19.10
CA PRO A 245 -6.23 15.45 -19.30
C PRO A 245 -4.80 15.68 -18.78
N GLU A 246 -4.23 16.86 -19.06
CA GLU A 246 -2.84 17.18 -18.68
C GLU A 246 -2.73 17.49 -17.19
N PRO A 247 -1.61 17.12 -16.53
CA PRO A 247 -1.38 17.48 -15.14
C PRO A 247 -1.16 18.99 -14.99
N LEU A 248 -1.69 19.57 -13.91
CA LEU A 248 -1.47 20.97 -13.55
C LEU A 248 -0.05 21.22 -13.04
N SER A 249 0.55 20.23 -12.38
CA SER A 249 1.92 20.32 -11.87
C SER A 249 2.58 18.95 -11.84
N VAL A 250 3.91 18.96 -11.98
CA VAL A 250 4.79 17.81 -11.74
C VAL A 250 6.00 18.32 -10.96
N PHE A 251 6.34 17.66 -9.86
CA PHE A 251 7.48 18.00 -9.00
C PHE A 251 8.35 16.77 -8.75
N VAL A 252 9.65 16.98 -8.59
CA VAL A 252 10.64 15.94 -8.29
C VAL A 252 11.62 16.49 -7.25
N ASP A 253 11.97 15.65 -6.28
CA ASP A 253 13.04 15.92 -5.31
C ASP A 253 13.79 14.60 -5.03
N SER A 254 15.12 14.64 -5.16
CA SER A 254 15.99 13.48 -4.93
C SER A 254 16.57 13.44 -3.50
N TYR A 255 16.14 14.33 -2.62
CA TYR A 255 16.66 14.54 -1.27
C TYR A 255 18.17 14.82 -1.26
N GLY A 256 18.68 15.46 -2.32
CA GLY A 256 20.12 15.69 -2.52
C GLY A 256 20.93 14.44 -2.90
N THR A 257 20.27 13.33 -3.22
CA THR A 257 20.93 12.07 -3.63
C THR A 257 21.09 11.92 -5.14
N GLY A 258 20.54 12.85 -5.92
CA GLY A 258 20.63 12.88 -7.37
C GLY A 258 22.07 13.01 -7.87
N LYS A 259 22.42 12.22 -8.88
CA LYS A 259 23.68 12.36 -9.64
C LYS A 259 23.64 13.49 -10.67
N ILE A 260 22.43 13.94 -10.98
CA ILE A 260 22.12 15.07 -11.86
C ILE A 260 21.11 15.98 -11.14
N PRO A 261 20.98 17.26 -11.52
CA PRO A 261 20.03 18.18 -10.90
C PRO A 261 18.58 17.68 -11.00
N ASP A 262 17.77 17.91 -9.96
CA ASP A 262 16.36 17.48 -9.93
C ASP A 262 15.53 18.07 -11.08
N LYS A 263 15.91 19.26 -11.60
CA LYS A 263 15.31 19.85 -12.81
C LYS A 263 15.52 18.98 -14.05
N GLU A 264 16.67 18.33 -14.18
CA GLU A 264 16.94 17.42 -15.29
C GLU A 264 16.19 16.10 -15.10
N ILE A 265 16.12 15.57 -13.87
CA ILE A 265 15.30 14.40 -13.54
C ILE A 265 13.82 14.66 -13.86
N LEU A 266 13.30 15.84 -13.52
CA LEU A 266 11.95 16.28 -13.87
C LEU A 266 11.73 16.28 -15.38
N ASN A 267 12.67 16.80 -16.17
CA ASN A 267 12.57 16.80 -17.63
C ASN A 267 12.57 15.38 -18.20
N ILE A 268 13.42 14.49 -17.67
CA ILE A 268 13.43 13.06 -18.04
C ILE A 268 12.06 12.44 -17.75
N ILE A 269 11.54 12.63 -16.53
CA ILE A 269 10.22 12.09 -16.14
C ILE A 269 9.12 12.58 -17.09
N LYS A 270 9.05 13.90 -17.36
CA LYS A 270 8.03 14.47 -18.25
C LYS A 270 8.12 13.95 -19.69
N ASN A 271 9.32 13.58 -20.15
CA ASN A 271 9.52 13.05 -21.50
C ASN A 271 9.30 11.52 -21.58
N SER A 272 9.42 10.80 -20.46
CA SER A 272 9.34 9.33 -20.42
C SER A 272 7.99 8.78 -19.94
N PHE A 273 7.19 9.61 -19.27
CA PHE A 273 5.90 9.23 -18.69
C PHE A 273 4.77 10.13 -19.21
N ASP A 274 3.73 9.49 -19.72
CA ASP A 274 2.49 10.17 -20.10
C ASP A 274 1.55 10.19 -18.89
N PHE A 275 1.31 11.38 -18.36
CA PHE A 275 0.49 11.59 -17.17
C PHE A 275 -1.01 11.75 -17.48
N ARG A 276 -1.44 11.68 -18.75
CA ARG A 276 -2.86 11.78 -19.07
C ARG A 276 -3.61 10.53 -18.57
N PRO A 277 -4.74 10.65 -17.84
CA PRO A 277 -5.41 9.52 -17.18
C PRO A 277 -5.77 8.35 -18.10
N GLY A 278 -6.23 8.63 -19.32
CA GLY A 278 -6.52 7.58 -20.31
C GLY A 278 -5.26 6.87 -20.80
N MET A 279 -4.15 7.61 -20.94
CA MET A 279 -2.85 7.05 -21.33
C MET A 279 -2.23 6.22 -20.20
N ILE A 280 -2.28 6.69 -18.96
CA ILE A 280 -1.89 5.90 -17.77
C ILE A 280 -2.68 4.59 -17.73
N SER A 281 -4.00 4.67 -17.93
CA SER A 281 -4.88 3.50 -17.89
C SER A 281 -4.49 2.43 -18.92
N ILE A 282 -4.03 2.83 -20.11
CA ILE A 282 -3.56 1.93 -21.16
C ILE A 282 -2.15 1.41 -20.85
N ASN A 283 -1.21 2.32 -20.58
CA ASN A 283 0.20 2.00 -20.38
C ASN A 283 0.44 1.06 -19.20
N LEU A 284 -0.39 1.15 -18.16
CA LEU A 284 -0.34 0.28 -16.99
C LEU A 284 -1.40 -0.84 -17.02
N ASP A 285 -2.16 -0.98 -18.11
CA ASP A 285 -3.22 -1.98 -18.26
C ASP A 285 -4.19 -2.01 -17.06
N LEU A 286 -4.73 -0.85 -16.68
CA LEU A 286 -5.52 -0.69 -15.45
C LEU A 286 -7.01 -0.97 -15.65
N LYS A 287 -7.46 -1.19 -16.89
CA LYS A 287 -8.83 -1.64 -17.17
C LYS A 287 -8.98 -3.15 -17.09
N ARG A 288 -7.88 -3.91 -17.11
CA ARG A 288 -7.90 -5.36 -16.92
C ARG A 288 -8.46 -5.69 -15.54
N GLY A 289 -9.65 -6.30 -15.50
CA GLY A 289 -10.27 -6.83 -14.28
C GLY A 289 -10.05 -8.34 -14.16
N GLY A 290 -10.82 -8.99 -13.27
CA GLY A 290 -10.76 -10.44 -13.08
C GLY A 290 -9.57 -10.92 -12.24
N ASN A 291 -9.56 -12.22 -11.94
CA ASN A 291 -8.49 -12.93 -11.20
C ASN A 291 -8.01 -12.24 -9.91
N GLY A 292 -8.88 -11.44 -9.28
CA GLY A 292 -8.53 -10.69 -8.08
C GLY A 292 -7.49 -9.58 -8.28
N ARG A 293 -7.18 -9.13 -9.50
CA ARG A 293 -6.10 -8.14 -9.80
C ARG A 293 -6.03 -6.99 -8.79
N PHE A 294 -7.12 -6.25 -8.62
CA PHE A 294 -7.20 -5.14 -7.65
C PHE A 294 -7.58 -5.56 -6.23
N GLN A 295 -8.08 -6.79 -6.03
CA GLN A 295 -8.31 -7.32 -4.69
C GLN A 295 -6.98 -7.65 -4.02
N LYS A 296 -6.00 -8.15 -4.79
CA LYS A 296 -4.63 -8.40 -4.31
C LYS A 296 -3.97 -7.14 -3.78
N THR A 297 -4.24 -5.96 -4.35
CA THR A 297 -3.65 -4.68 -3.91
C THR A 297 -4.25 -4.19 -2.57
N ALA A 298 -5.47 -4.62 -2.22
CA ALA A 298 -6.24 -4.05 -1.11
C ALA A 298 -5.79 -4.50 0.30
N ALA A 299 -4.75 -5.32 0.37
CA ALA A 299 -4.06 -5.68 1.60
C ALA A 299 -2.57 -5.82 1.30
N TYR A 300 -1.75 -5.56 2.32
CA TYR A 300 -0.28 -5.67 2.26
C TYR A 300 0.39 -4.71 1.28
N GLY A 301 -0.19 -3.52 1.10
CA GLY A 301 0.40 -2.45 0.30
C GLY A 301 0.15 -2.60 -1.21
N HIS A 302 0.08 -1.44 -1.88
CA HIS A 302 -0.04 -1.35 -3.33
C HIS A 302 1.32 -1.38 -4.05
N PHE A 303 2.41 -1.12 -3.33
CA PHE A 303 3.75 -0.89 -3.88
C PHE A 303 4.79 -1.86 -3.33
N GLY A 304 5.90 -2.01 -4.04
CA GLY A 304 7.01 -2.90 -3.65
C GLY A 304 6.70 -4.39 -3.79
N ARG A 305 5.86 -4.76 -4.76
CA ARG A 305 5.40 -6.13 -5.00
C ARG A 305 5.82 -6.60 -6.38
N ASP A 306 6.12 -7.88 -6.49
CA ASP A 306 6.68 -8.56 -7.66
C ASP A 306 5.65 -9.30 -8.50
N ASP A 307 4.41 -9.37 -8.03
CA ASP A 307 3.30 -9.96 -8.79
C ASP A 307 3.11 -9.20 -10.12
N PRO A 308 3.05 -9.91 -11.27
CA PRO A 308 3.04 -9.30 -12.60
C PRO A 308 1.79 -8.46 -12.90
N ASP A 309 0.75 -8.57 -12.07
CA ASP A 309 -0.40 -7.67 -12.17
C ASP A 309 -0.09 -6.23 -11.72
N PHE A 310 1.01 -6.02 -10.99
CA PHE A 310 1.43 -4.73 -10.44
C PHE A 310 2.33 -4.03 -11.46
N THR A 311 1.74 -3.71 -12.61
CA THR A 311 2.43 -3.17 -13.79
C THR A 311 3.21 -1.86 -13.52
N TRP A 312 2.81 -1.10 -12.50
CA TRP A 312 3.52 0.11 -12.04
C TRP A 312 4.81 -0.19 -11.29
N GLU A 313 5.06 -1.43 -10.88
CA GLU A 313 6.33 -1.86 -10.30
C GLU A 313 7.37 -2.24 -11.36
N ILE A 314 6.99 -2.29 -12.64
CA ILE A 314 7.91 -2.53 -13.77
C ILE A 314 8.68 -1.24 -14.05
N VAL A 315 10.00 -1.30 -13.86
CA VAL A 315 10.94 -0.19 -14.14
C VAL A 315 10.93 0.12 -15.63
N LYS A 316 10.94 1.42 -15.96
CA LYS A 316 11.11 1.94 -17.33
C LYS A 316 12.52 2.47 -17.55
#